data_AF-A0A2N2ZBD7-F1
#
_entry.id   AF-A0A2N2ZBD7-F1
#
_cell.length_a   1.000
_cell.length_b   1.000
_cell.length_c   1.000
_cell.angle_alpha   90.00
_cell.angle_beta   90.00
_cell.angle_gamma   90.00
#
_symmetry.space_group_name_H-M   'P 1'
#
loop_
_entity.id
_entity.type
_entity.pdbx_description
1 polymer ?
#
loop_
_entity_poly.entity_id
_entity_poly.type
_entity_poly.pdbx_seq_one_letter_code
_entity_poly.pdbx_strand_id
1 'polypeptide(L)'
;MNLSDYIYLIQKPEAVTPSQTKELKIVLDEFPYFHSARAVYLKGLKNQGSFLFNDNLRTMAAHTTNRSVLFDFISSETFNQFAISKQIKDNEILVKNLNVVGAIEINPGREHPESVLTINEAEKILDKDLFTNKPNLT
;
A
#
# COMPACT_ATOMS: atom_id res chain seq x y z
N MET A 1 -12.80 -11.82 -23.89
CA MET A 1 -13.69 -10.98 -23.08
C MET A 1 -14.50 -10.06 -23.95
N ASN A 2 -15.82 -9.99 -23.73
CA ASN A 2 -16.69 -9.06 -24.44
C ASN A 2 -16.69 -7.67 -23.78
N LEU A 3 -17.04 -6.64 -24.54
CA LEU A 3 -17.06 -5.25 -24.07
C LEU A 3 -18.04 -5.04 -22.91
N SER A 4 -19.27 -5.57 -23.01
CA SER A 4 -20.29 -5.42 -21.97
C SER A 4 -19.86 -6.07 -20.66
N ASP A 5 -19.28 -7.27 -20.74
CA ASP A 5 -18.74 -7.99 -19.57
C ASP A 5 -17.62 -7.17 -18.92
N TYR A 6 -16.74 -6.57 -19.73
CA TYR A 6 -15.66 -5.75 -19.22
C TYR A 6 -16.15 -4.48 -18.52
N ILE A 7 -17.10 -3.77 -19.12
CA ILE A 7 -17.70 -2.56 -18.52
C ILE A 7 -18.35 -2.91 -17.17
N TYR A 8 -19.05 -4.05 -17.10
CA TYR A 8 -19.62 -4.53 -15.85
C TYR A 8 -18.55 -4.79 -14.78
N LEU A 9 -17.45 -5.44 -15.14
CA LEU A 9 -16.36 -5.74 -14.21
C LEU A 9 -15.60 -4.49 -13.74
N ILE A 10 -15.51 -3.43 -14.54
CA ILE A 10 -14.93 -2.16 -14.08
C ILE A 10 -15.81 -1.54 -12.98
N GLN A 11 -17.13 -1.61 -13.13
CA GLN A 11 -18.07 -1.07 -12.15
C GLN A 11 -18.16 -1.93 -10.88
N LYS A 12 -18.02 -3.25 -11.04
CA LYS A 12 -18.12 -4.25 -9.97
C LYS A 12 -16.92 -5.21 -9.99
N PRO A 13 -15.72 -4.72 -9.64
CA PRO A 13 -14.51 -5.54 -9.71
C PRO A 13 -14.53 -6.73 -8.74
N GLU A 14 -15.35 -6.70 -7.69
CA GLU A 14 -15.59 -7.82 -6.77
C GLU A 14 -16.24 -9.04 -7.45
N ALA A 15 -16.99 -8.83 -8.54
CA ALA A 15 -17.71 -9.89 -9.25
C ALA A 15 -16.83 -10.69 -10.22
N VAL A 16 -15.54 -10.34 -10.35
CA VAL A 16 -14.63 -10.98 -11.29
C VAL A 16 -14.44 -12.47 -10.98
N THR A 17 -14.59 -13.30 -12.00
CA THR A 17 -14.43 -14.75 -11.89
C THR A 17 -13.03 -15.21 -12.29
N PRO A 18 -12.60 -16.44 -11.91
CA PRO A 18 -11.33 -17.00 -12.36
C PRO A 18 -11.18 -17.10 -13.88
N SER A 19 -12.27 -17.38 -14.61
CA SER A 19 -12.25 -17.41 -16.08
C SER A 19 -11.95 -16.02 -16.65
N GLN A 20 -12.71 -15.01 -16.21
CA GLN A 20 -12.53 -13.63 -16.65
C GLN A 20 -11.16 -13.08 -16.25
N THR A 21 -10.60 -13.52 -15.11
CA THR A 21 -9.24 -13.17 -14.70
C THR A 21 -8.20 -13.68 -15.72
N LYS A 22 -8.37 -14.88 -16.26
CA LYS A 22 -7.49 -15.40 -17.32
C LYS A 22 -7.65 -14.61 -18.62
N GLU A 23 -8.87 -14.25 -18.99
CA GLU A 23 -9.13 -13.41 -20.17
C GLU A 23 -8.52 -12.01 -20.04
N LEU A 24 -8.64 -11.39 -18.85
CA LEU A 24 -8.00 -10.11 -18.54
C LEU A 24 -6.48 -10.19 -18.66
N LYS A 25 -5.86 -11.32 -18.32
CA LYS A 25 -4.42 -11.51 -18.53
C LYS A 25 -4.05 -11.38 -20.00
N ILE A 26 -4.82 -11.97 -20.91
CA ILE A 26 -4.56 -11.88 -22.36
C ILE A 26 -4.61 -10.42 -22.82
N VAL A 27 -5.62 -9.66 -22.35
CA VAL A 27 -5.72 -8.21 -22.64
C VAL A 27 -4.51 -7.43 -22.11
N LEU A 28 -4.00 -7.80 -20.93
CA LEU A 28 -2.85 -7.13 -20.32
C LEU A 28 -1.51 -7.52 -20.95
N ASP A 29 -1.41 -8.73 -21.51
CA ASP A 29 -0.24 -9.15 -22.29
C ASP A 29 -0.14 -8.32 -23.58
N GLU A 30 -1.27 -7.97 -24.21
CA GLU A 30 -1.33 -7.12 -25.41
C GLU A 30 -1.24 -5.61 -25.10
N PHE A 31 -1.88 -5.17 -24.01
CA PHE A 31 -1.93 -3.77 -23.59
C PHE A 31 -1.41 -3.59 -22.14
N PRO A 32 -0.08 -3.63 -21.92
CA PRO A 32 0.50 -3.62 -20.58
C PRO A 32 0.14 -2.41 -19.73
N TYR A 33 -0.22 -1.28 -20.31
CA TYR A 33 -0.56 -0.05 -19.59
C TYR A 33 -2.06 0.18 -19.41
N PHE A 34 -2.89 -0.84 -19.64
CA PHE A 34 -4.34 -0.70 -19.47
C PHE A 34 -4.74 -0.75 -17.99
N HIS A 35 -4.69 0.41 -17.33
CA HIS A 35 -4.84 0.55 -15.88
C HIS A 35 -6.14 -0.01 -15.31
N SER A 36 -7.29 0.24 -15.95
CA SER A 36 -8.58 -0.29 -15.51
C SER A 36 -8.62 -1.82 -15.60
N ALA A 37 -8.07 -2.41 -16.66
CA ALA A 37 -7.96 -3.86 -16.78
C ALA A 37 -7.02 -4.45 -15.70
N ARG A 38 -5.90 -3.77 -15.42
CA ARG A 38 -4.98 -4.14 -14.33
C ARG A 38 -5.67 -4.14 -12.96
N ALA A 39 -6.47 -3.12 -12.67
CA ALA A 39 -7.18 -3.02 -11.40
C ALA A 39 -8.13 -4.21 -11.18
N VAL A 40 -8.94 -4.55 -12.19
CA VAL A 40 -9.85 -5.70 -12.15
C VAL A 40 -9.09 -7.02 -12.10
N TYR A 41 -8.02 -7.17 -12.90
CA TYR A 41 -7.17 -8.37 -12.89
C TYR A 41 -6.53 -8.60 -11.52
N LEU A 42 -6.00 -7.55 -10.92
CA LEU A 42 -5.39 -7.59 -9.59
C LEU A 42 -6.40 -7.99 -8.52
N LYS A 43 -7.64 -7.47 -8.61
CA LYS A 43 -8.74 -7.91 -7.75
C LYS A 43 -9.09 -9.39 -7.94
N GLY A 44 -9.09 -9.88 -9.18
CA GLY A 44 -9.30 -11.29 -9.48
C GLY A 44 -8.22 -12.21 -8.91
N LEU A 45 -6.94 -11.82 -9.02
CA LEU A 45 -5.84 -12.52 -8.38
C LEU A 45 -5.97 -12.54 -6.86
N LYS A 46 -6.40 -11.42 -6.26
CA LYS A 46 -6.64 -11.31 -4.82
C LYS A 46 -7.75 -12.26 -4.36
N ASN A 47 -8.89 -12.25 -5.06
CA ASN A 47 -10.05 -13.10 -4.76
C ASN A 47 -9.69 -14.59 -4.80
N GLN A 48 -8.79 -14.97 -5.72
CA GLN A 48 -8.33 -16.35 -5.87
C GLN A 48 -7.22 -16.75 -4.88
N GLY A 49 -6.72 -15.83 -4.05
CA GLY A 49 -5.56 -16.10 -3.20
C GLY A 49 -4.31 -16.47 -4.01
N SER A 50 -4.19 -15.95 -5.24
CA SER A 50 -3.13 -16.35 -6.17
C SER A 50 -1.76 -15.89 -5.67
N PHE A 51 -0.75 -16.77 -5.77
CA PHE A 51 0.65 -16.42 -5.47
C PHE A 51 1.20 -15.31 -6.39
N LEU A 52 0.60 -15.12 -7.57
CA LEU A 52 0.96 -14.07 -8.52
C LEU A 52 0.49 -12.67 -8.10
N PHE A 53 -0.37 -12.58 -7.08
CA PHE A 53 -0.97 -11.31 -6.65
C PHE A 53 0.09 -10.25 -6.29
N ASN A 54 1.06 -10.60 -5.45
CA ASN A 54 2.06 -9.65 -4.96
C ASN A 54 2.99 -9.15 -6.07
N ASP A 55 3.36 -10.03 -7.00
CA ASP A 55 4.20 -9.67 -8.14
C ASP A 55 3.49 -8.68 -9.09
N ASN A 56 2.19 -8.92 -9.34
CA ASN A 56 1.37 -8.03 -10.14
C ASN A 56 1.09 -6.70 -9.43
N LEU A 57 0.90 -6.71 -8.11
CA LEU A 57 0.78 -5.48 -7.31
C LEU A 57 2.05 -4.62 -7.42
N ARG A 58 3.22 -5.24 -7.29
CA ARG A 58 4.51 -4.54 -7.45
C ARG A 58 4.67 -3.95 -8.84
N THR A 59 4.32 -4.71 -9.87
CA THR A 59 4.36 -4.22 -11.26
C THR A 59 3.37 -3.06 -11.47
N MET A 60 2.15 -3.15 -10.93
CA MET A 60 1.18 -2.06 -10.97
C MET A 60 1.67 -0.81 -10.23
N ALA A 61 2.34 -0.98 -9.09
CA ALA A 61 2.95 0.11 -8.33
C ALA A 61 4.08 0.80 -9.12
N ALA A 62 4.90 0.03 -9.85
CA ALA A 62 5.94 0.59 -10.71
C ALA A 62 5.36 1.37 -11.90
N HIS A 63 4.21 0.95 -12.43
CA HIS A 63 3.57 1.61 -13.58
C HIS A 63 2.69 2.79 -13.19
N THR A 64 2.25 2.87 -11.92
CA THR A 64 1.37 3.92 -11.44
C THR A 64 2.16 5.20 -11.15
N THR A 65 1.77 6.31 -11.76
CA THR A 65 2.40 7.62 -11.51
C THR A 65 2.06 8.18 -10.12
N ASN A 66 0.86 7.90 -9.62
CA ASN A 66 0.40 8.38 -8.32
C ASN A 66 0.11 7.21 -7.36
N ARG A 67 1.10 6.89 -6.51
CA ARG A 67 1.01 5.78 -5.55
C ARG A 67 -0.12 5.95 -4.52
N SER A 68 -0.57 7.17 -4.24
CA SER A 68 -1.69 7.41 -3.32
C SER A 68 -3.00 6.88 -3.89
N VAL A 69 -3.23 7.01 -5.21
CA VAL A 69 -4.41 6.45 -5.87
C VAL A 69 -4.41 4.93 -5.82
N LEU A 70 -3.25 4.31 -6.06
CA LEU A 70 -3.12 2.85 -5.91
C LEU A 70 -3.38 2.41 -4.48
N PHE A 71 -2.81 3.11 -3.49
CA PHE A 71 -3.03 2.83 -2.08
C PHE A 71 -4.52 2.92 -1.71
N ASP A 72 -5.19 4.01 -2.09
CA ASP A 72 -6.63 4.18 -1.89
C ASP A 72 -7.44 3.05 -2.52
N PHE A 73 -7.07 2.61 -3.73
CA PHE A 73 -7.72 1.50 -4.40
C PHE A 73 -7.55 0.18 -3.63
N ILE A 74 -6.32 -0.22 -3.29
CA ILE A 74 -6.06 -1.52 -2.64
C ILE A 74 -6.49 -1.56 -1.17
N SER A 75 -6.67 -0.40 -0.55
CA SER A 75 -7.19 -0.26 0.82
C SER A 75 -8.69 0.05 0.87
N SER A 76 -9.35 0.16 -0.28
CA SER A 76 -10.80 0.36 -0.37
C SER A 76 -11.58 -0.86 0.16
N GLU A 77 -12.82 -0.62 0.57
CA GLU A 77 -13.74 -1.67 1.01
C GLU A 77 -13.98 -2.72 -0.09
N THR A 78 -14.11 -2.26 -1.34
CA THR A 78 -14.25 -3.12 -2.51
C THR A 78 -13.05 -4.04 -2.70
N PHE A 79 -11.84 -3.64 -2.30
CA PHE A 79 -10.62 -4.42 -2.49
C PHE A 79 -10.30 -5.34 -1.30
N ASN A 80 -10.24 -4.79 -0.09
CA ASN A 80 -10.32 -5.44 1.23
C ASN A 80 -9.84 -4.45 2.29
N GLN A 81 -10.71 -4.01 3.19
CA GLN A 81 -10.34 -3.11 4.27
C GLN A 81 -9.65 -3.88 5.41
N PHE A 82 -8.32 -4.01 5.35
CA PHE A 82 -7.54 -4.47 6.51
C PHE A 82 -7.48 -3.36 7.56
N ALA A 83 -7.66 -3.69 8.85
CA ALA A 83 -7.55 -2.70 9.94
C ALA A 83 -6.22 -1.92 9.93
N ILE A 84 -5.13 -2.58 9.49
CA ILE A 84 -3.81 -1.97 9.31
C ILE A 84 -3.82 -0.88 8.22
N SER A 85 -4.59 -1.06 7.15
CA SER A 85 -4.69 -0.07 6.07
C SER A 85 -5.30 1.25 6.57
N LYS A 86 -6.30 1.17 7.45
CA LYS A 86 -6.90 2.34 8.09
C LYS A 86 -5.86 3.08 8.94
N GLN A 87 -5.13 2.36 9.78
CA GLN A 87 -4.08 2.95 10.62
C GLN A 87 -2.98 3.63 9.78
N ILE A 88 -2.55 3.02 8.67
CA ILE A 88 -1.57 3.62 7.76
C ILE A 88 -2.13 4.92 7.14
N LYS A 89 -3.40 4.92 6.71
CA LYS A 89 -4.04 6.10 6.14
C LYS A 89 -4.16 7.24 7.15
N ASP A 90 -4.55 6.92 8.38
CA ASP A 90 -4.63 7.88 9.48
C ASP A 90 -3.25 8.49 9.78
N ASN A 91 -2.19 7.66 9.83
CA ASN A 91 -0.82 8.12 10.00
C ASN A 91 -0.33 9.01 8.84
N GLU A 92 -0.68 8.69 7.60
CA GLU A 92 -0.32 9.51 6.43
C GLU A 92 -0.95 10.91 6.52
N ILE A 93 -2.21 11.00 6.98
CA ILE A 93 -2.89 12.27 7.22
C ILE A 93 -2.19 13.06 8.33
N LEU A 94 -1.85 12.40 9.44
CA LEU A 94 -1.12 13.04 10.54
C LEU A 94 0.21 13.62 10.07
N VAL A 95 1.01 12.84 9.33
CA VAL A 95 2.32 13.28 8.81
C VAL A 95 2.18 14.46 7.85
N LYS A 96 1.19 14.45 6.95
CA LYS A 96 0.94 15.58 6.01
C LYS A 96 0.58 16.88 6.71
N ASN A 97 -0.03 16.80 7.90
CA ASN A 97 -0.45 17.96 8.68
C ASN A 97 0.61 18.45 9.67
N LEU A 98 1.78 17.79 9.74
CA LEU A 98 2.88 18.27 10.57
C LEU A 98 3.44 19.58 10.01
N ASN A 99 3.59 20.57 10.88
CA ASN A 99 4.28 21.80 10.54
C ASN A 99 5.79 21.53 10.43
N VAL A 100 6.30 21.47 9.21
CA VAL A 100 7.73 21.23 8.96
C VAL A 100 8.50 22.50 9.25
N VAL A 101 9.24 22.52 10.36
CA VAL A 101 9.95 23.71 10.86
C VAL A 101 11.33 23.89 10.20
N GLY A 102 11.84 22.87 9.50
CA GLY A 102 13.11 22.91 8.78
C GLY A 102 13.55 21.52 8.28
N ALA A 103 14.54 21.47 7.40
CA ALA A 103 15.18 20.24 6.93
C ALA A 103 16.62 20.20 7.47
N ILE A 104 17.01 19.08 8.08
CA ILE A 104 18.39 18.85 8.53
C ILE A 104 19.01 17.82 7.59
N GLU A 105 20.11 18.20 6.92
CA GLU A 105 20.92 17.24 6.18
C GLU A 105 21.75 16.40 7.15
N ILE A 106 21.34 15.15 7.33
CA ILE A 106 22.10 14.14 8.07
C ILE A 106 23.22 13.60 7.17
N ASN A 107 24.46 13.96 7.48
CA ASN A 107 25.64 13.49 6.76
C ASN A 107 26.26 12.33 7.57
N PRO A 108 26.13 11.06 7.13
CA PRO A 108 26.48 9.90 7.97
C PRO A 108 27.97 9.75 8.30
N GLY A 109 28.83 10.63 7.78
CA GLY A 109 30.28 10.62 8.02
C GLY A 109 30.82 11.76 8.89
N ARG A 110 29.96 12.62 9.47
CA ARG A 110 30.41 13.67 10.41
C ARG A 110 29.83 13.36 11.78
N GLU A 111 30.68 13.23 12.79
CA GLU A 111 30.24 13.23 14.19
C GLU A 111 29.59 14.59 14.46
N HIS A 112 28.26 14.63 14.42
CA HIS A 112 27.50 15.79 14.86
C HIS A 112 27.70 15.93 16.38
N PRO A 113 28.06 17.09 16.93
CA PRO A 113 28.11 17.27 18.38
C PRO A 113 26.75 17.03 19.07
N GLU A 114 25.65 17.09 18.33
CA GLU A 114 24.29 16.72 18.78
C GLU A 114 24.02 15.19 18.79
N SER A 115 24.94 14.36 18.27
CA SER A 115 24.82 12.89 18.37
C SER A 115 25.17 12.36 19.77
N VAL A 116 25.72 13.21 20.63
CA VAL A 116 25.93 12.90 22.05
C VAL A 116 24.61 13.12 22.78
N LEU A 117 23.83 12.05 22.92
CA LEU A 117 22.64 12.05 23.77
C LEU A 117 23.02 12.48 25.18
N THR A 118 22.29 13.43 25.76
CA THR A 118 22.43 13.71 27.18
C THR A 118 21.94 12.48 27.98
N ILE A 119 22.45 12.32 29.21
CA ILE A 119 22.09 11.17 30.07
C ILE A 119 20.56 11.07 30.23
N ASN A 120 19.88 12.20 30.38
CA ASN A 120 18.42 12.26 30.51
C ASN A 120 17.67 11.80 29.23
N GLU A 121 18.21 12.11 28.05
CA GLU A 121 17.64 11.66 26.77
C GLU A 121 17.87 10.16 26.56
N ALA A 122 19.06 9.66 26.92
CA ALA A 122 19.36 8.23 26.89
C ALA A 122 18.47 7.44 27.86
N GLU A 123 18.25 7.93 29.07
CA GLU A 123 17.34 7.30 30.05
C GLU A 123 15.90 7.22 29.55
N LYS A 124 15.42 8.24 28.85
CA LYS A 124 14.09 8.25 28.24
C LYS A 124 13.95 7.25 27.08
N ILE A 125 15.04 6.96 26.37
CA ILE A 125 15.08 5.95 25.31
C ILE A 125 15.12 4.53 25.91
N LEU A 126 15.75 4.36 27.07
CA LEU A 126 15.80 3.08 27.80
C LEU A 126 14.56 2.81 28.67
N ASP A 127 13.53 3.65 28.59
CA ASP A 127 12.29 3.44 29.32
C ASP A 127 11.68 2.06 28.98
N LYS A 128 11.50 1.23 30.00
CA LYS A 128 10.99 -0.14 29.86
C LYS A 128 9.55 -0.15 29.37
N ASP A 129 8.80 0.91 29.64
CA ASP A 129 7.40 1.01 29.23
C ASP A 129 7.26 1.35 27.73
N LEU A 130 8.34 1.86 27.10
CA LEU A 130 8.39 2.18 25.67
C LEU A 130 8.34 0.93 24.77
N PHE A 131 8.81 -0.21 25.29
CA PHE A 131 8.93 -1.47 24.54
C PHE A 131 8.02 -2.58 25.10
N THR A 132 6.83 -2.20 25.56
CA THR A 132 5.84 -3.20 25.94
C THR A 132 5.28 -3.89 24.70
N ASN A 133 5.23 -5.22 24.74
CA ASN A 133 4.58 -6.00 23.70
C ASN A 133 3.11 -5.59 23.62
N LYS A 134 2.61 -5.33 22.41
CA LYS A 134 1.21 -4.99 22.18
C LYS A 134 0.33 -6.07 22.85
N PRO A 135 -0.61 -5.70 23.73
CA PRO A 135 -1.42 -6.69 24.43
C PRO A 135 -2.21 -7.50 23.40
N ASN A 136 -2.21 -8.82 23.56
CA ASN A 136 -2.99 -9.73 22.74
C ASN A 136 -4.47 -9.41 22.94
N LEU A 137 -5.14 -8.94 21.89
CA LEU A 137 -6.60 -8.82 21.90
C LEU A 137 -7.20 -10.23 21.89
N THR A 138 -7.74 -10.66 23.03
CA THR A 138 -8.67 -11.79 23.15
C THR A 138 -10.08 -11.39 22.75
#